data_AF-A0A3C0MCR1-F1
#
_entry.id   AF-A0A3C0MCR1-F1
#
_cell.length_a   1.000
_cell.length_b   1.000
_cell.length_c   1.000
_cell.angle_alpha   90.00
_cell.angle_beta   90.00
_cell.angle_gamma   90.00
#
_symmetry.space_group_name_H-M   'P 1'
#
loop_
_entity.id
_entity.type
_entity.pdbx_description
1 polymer ?
#
loop_
_entity_poly.entity_id
_entity_poly.type
_entity_poly.pdbx_seq_one_letter_code
_entity_poly.pdbx_strand_id
1 'polypeptide(L)'
;MEVGDLFSFDKMIAPAIVKPLYWILLILIVLSGVWGIVTGFFWFANDYDFWQGMSVMFGSIIWIALAVPLLRIAAELTLVQFEVREKLKNAEAAPQQLS
;
A
#
# COMPACT_ATOMS: atom_id res chain seq x y z
N MET A 1 -14.38 -22.59 -2.86
CA MET A 1 -13.11 -21.93 -2.53
C MET A 1 -13.26 -21.40 -1.12
N GLU A 2 -12.64 -22.08 -0.15
CA GLU A 2 -12.74 -21.71 1.26
C GLU A 2 -11.87 -20.47 1.52
N VAL A 3 -12.50 -19.44 2.08
CA VAL A 3 -11.82 -18.17 2.42
C VAL A 3 -10.72 -18.40 3.47
N GLY A 4 -10.78 -19.50 4.25
CA GLY A 4 -9.76 -19.89 5.22
C GLY A 4 -8.45 -20.40 4.61
N ASP A 5 -8.47 -20.89 3.37
CA ASP A 5 -7.26 -21.39 2.70
C ASP A 5 -6.39 -20.23 2.15
N LEU A 6 -7.01 -19.07 1.91
CA LEU A 6 -6.30 -17.81 1.61
C LEU A 6 -5.53 -17.26 2.82
N PHE A 7 -5.94 -17.60 4.04
CA PHE A 7 -5.26 -17.22 5.29
C PHE A 7 -4.27 -18.28 5.79
N SER A 8 -4.14 -19.41 5.09
CA SER A 8 -3.19 -20.50 5.40
C SER A 8 -1.84 -20.35 4.67
N PHE A 9 -1.61 -19.21 3.99
CA PHE A 9 -0.45 -18.89 3.14
C PHE A 9 0.80 -18.38 3.90
N ASP A 10 0.85 -18.56 5.22
CA ASP A 10 1.49 -17.59 6.13
C ASP A 10 2.95 -17.86 6.54
N LYS A 11 3.70 -18.72 5.83
CA LYS A 11 5.12 -18.94 6.19
C LYS A 11 6.15 -18.47 5.19
N MET A 12 5.80 -18.27 3.92
CA MET A 12 6.78 -17.87 2.89
C MET A 12 6.24 -16.96 1.78
N ILE A 13 4.93 -16.72 1.71
CA ILE A 13 4.33 -16.06 0.54
C ILE A 13 4.16 -14.56 0.77
N ALA A 14 3.95 -14.14 2.01
CA ALA A 14 3.79 -12.74 2.36
C ALA A 14 4.94 -11.83 1.88
N PRO A 15 6.24 -12.11 2.11
CA PRO A 15 7.31 -11.22 1.62
C PRO A 15 7.38 -11.14 0.09
N ALA A 16 7.01 -12.19 -0.63
CA ALA A 16 6.99 -12.20 -2.09
C ALA A 16 5.83 -11.36 -2.68
N ILE A 17 4.71 -11.27 -1.97
CA ILE A 17 3.51 -10.52 -2.40
C ILE A 17 3.64 -9.02 -2.13
N VAL A 18 4.45 -8.57 -1.15
CA VAL A 18 4.56 -7.14 -0.82
C VAL A 18 4.94 -6.30 -2.04
N LYS A 19 5.86 -6.78 -2.88
CA LYS A 19 6.32 -6.05 -4.07
C LYS A 19 5.23 -5.84 -5.14
N PRO A 20 4.53 -6.88 -5.66
CA PRO A 20 3.45 -6.66 -6.60
C PRO A 20 2.29 -5.87 -5.97
N LEU A 21 1.98 -6.09 -4.70
CA LEU A 21 0.94 -5.34 -3.99
C LEU A 21 1.27 -3.84 -3.91
N TYR A 22 2.52 -3.49 -3.60
CA TYR A 22 2.99 -2.10 -3.59
C TYR A 22 2.75 -1.42 -4.94
N TRP A 23 3.11 -2.06 -6.05
CA TRP A 23 2.90 -1.48 -7.38
C TRP A 23 1.42 -1.31 -7.72
N ILE A 24 0.57 -2.28 -7.39
CA ILE A 24 -0.88 -2.18 -7.62
C ILE A 24 -1.46 -1.01 -6.82
N LEU A 25 -1.13 -0.90 -5.53
CA LEU A 25 -1.59 0.19 -4.68
C LEU A 25 -1.05 1.54 -5.14
N LEU A 26 0.21 1.61 -5.59
CA LEU A 26 0.80 2.82 -6.13
C LEU A 26 0.05 3.31 -7.36
N ILE A 27 -0.23 2.42 -8.31
CA ILE A 27 -1.02 2.72 -9.50
C ILE A 27 -2.41 3.21 -9.09
N LEU A 28 -3.05 2.54 -8.13
CA LEU A 28 -4.37 2.92 -7.66
C LEU A 28 -4.39 4.31 -7.01
N ILE A 29 -3.38 4.67 -6.21
CA ILE A 29 -3.24 6.00 -5.60
C ILE A 29 -3.10 7.07 -6.68
N VAL A 30 -2.25 6.84 -7.68
CA VAL A 30 -2.03 7.79 -8.77
C VAL A 30 -3.31 7.93 -9.60
N LEU A 31 -3.95 6.81 -9.97
CA LEU A 31 -5.19 6.83 -10.72
C LEU A 31 -6.32 7.53 -9.96
N SER A 32 -6.47 7.27 -8.66
CA SER A 32 -7.52 7.91 -7.86
C SER A 32 -7.29 9.41 -7.70
N GLY A 33 -6.04 9.84 -7.53
CA GLY A 33 -5.71 11.26 -7.48
C GLY A 33 -5.90 11.97 -8.84
N VAL A 34 -5.50 11.35 -9.96
CA VAL A 34 -5.77 11.89 -11.30
C VAL A 34 -7.27 11.97 -11.56
N TRP A 35 -8.01 10.91 -11.20
CA TRP A 35 -9.47 10.89 -11.29
C TRP A 35 -10.11 12.01 -10.48
N GLY A 36 -9.62 12.26 -9.27
CA GLY A 36 -10.09 13.36 -8.42
C GLY A 36 -9.84 14.73 -9.06
N ILE A 37 -8.68 14.96 -9.69
CA ILE A 37 -8.41 16.19 -10.42
C ILE A 37 -9.39 16.38 -11.58
N VAL A 38 -9.61 15.34 -12.39
CA VAL A 38 -10.58 15.37 -13.51
C VAL A 38 -12.00 15.63 -13.01
N THR A 39 -12.38 15.01 -11.89
CA THR A 39 -13.69 15.21 -11.26
C THR A 39 -13.87 16.66 -10.79
N GLY A 40 -12.84 17.25 -10.17
CA GLY A 40 -12.86 18.65 -9.75
C GLY A 40 -13.06 19.62 -10.92
N PHE A 41 -12.41 19.38 -12.06
CA PHE A 41 -12.66 20.14 -13.29
C PHE A 41 -14.09 19.95 -13.82
N PHE A 42 -14.60 18.72 -13.79
CA PHE A 42 -15.97 18.43 -14.21
C PHE A 42 -17.01 19.16 -13.36
N TRP A 43 -16.76 19.35 -12.07
CA TRP A 43 -17.67 20.07 -11.18
C TRP A 43 -17.78 21.55 -11.54
N PHE A 44 -16.68 22.19 -11.94
CA PHE A 44 -16.73 23.56 -12.48
C PHE A 44 -17.54 23.67 -13.77
N ALA A 45 -17.50 22.64 -14.61
CA ALA A 45 -18.19 22.66 -15.92
C ALA A 45 -19.71 22.44 -15.82
N ASN A 46 -20.22 21.94 -14.69
CA ASN A 46 -21.63 21.56 -14.51
C ASN A 46 -22.36 22.45 -13.49
N ASP A 47 -21.91 23.68 -13.26
CA ASP A 47 -22.46 24.63 -12.27
C ASP A 47 -22.55 24.08 -10.83
N TYR A 48 -21.71 23.08 -10.49
CA TYR A 48 -21.53 22.67 -9.10
C TYR A 48 -20.70 23.69 -8.33
N ASP A 49 -20.81 23.64 -7.00
CA ASP A 49 -20.19 24.60 -6.09
C ASP A 49 -18.67 24.72 -6.32
N PHE A 50 -18.21 25.92 -6.66
CA PHE A 50 -16.81 26.22 -7.01
C PHE A 50 -15.84 25.82 -5.88
N TRP A 51 -16.24 26.05 -4.63
CA TRP A 51 -15.39 25.70 -3.49
C TRP A 51 -15.21 24.19 -3.34
N GLN A 52 -16.23 23.41 -3.68
CA GLN A 52 -16.14 21.96 -3.69
C GLN A 52 -15.17 21.47 -4.77
N GLY A 53 -15.29 21.94 -6.02
CA GLY A 53 -14.38 21.58 -7.10
C GLY A 53 -12.92 21.87 -6.76
N MET A 54 -12.64 23.05 -6.20
CA MET A 54 -11.29 23.41 -5.75
C MET A 54 -10.78 22.47 -4.65
N SER A 55 -11.60 22.20 -3.63
CA SER A 55 -11.19 21.34 -2.51
C SER A 55 -10.83 19.93 -2.96
N VAL A 56 -11.57 19.36 -3.93
CA VAL A 56 -11.30 18.05 -4.51
C VAL A 56 -9.99 18.05 -5.28
N MET A 57 -9.70 19.10 -6.06
CA MET A 57 -8.43 19.20 -6.80
C MET A 57 -7.22 19.29 -5.88
N PHE A 58 -7.23 20.23 -4.91
CA PHE A 58 -6.12 20.36 -3.96
C PHE A 58 -6.00 19.12 -3.07
N GLY A 59 -7.14 18.57 -2.63
CA GLY A 59 -7.19 17.32 -1.88
C GLY A 59 -6.58 16.15 -2.64
N SER A 60 -6.78 16.08 -3.96
CA SER A 60 -6.21 15.03 -4.81
C SER A 60 -4.69 15.15 -4.95
N ILE A 61 -4.17 16.38 -5.05
CA ILE A 61 -2.72 16.63 -5.08
C ILE A 61 -2.08 16.25 -3.74
N ILE A 62 -2.67 16.69 -2.63
CA ILE A 62 -2.22 16.36 -1.28
C ILE A 62 -2.30 14.85 -1.05
N TRP A 63 -3.38 14.20 -1.51
CA TRP A 63 -3.57 12.76 -1.44
C TRP A 63 -2.42 12.01 -2.11
N ILE A 64 -2.08 12.32 -3.37
CA ILE A 64 -0.94 11.67 -4.03
C ILE A 64 0.35 11.95 -3.27
N ALA A 65 0.59 13.21 -2.89
CA ALA A 65 1.83 13.62 -2.23
C ALA A 65 2.06 12.92 -0.88
N LEU A 66 1.00 12.64 -0.12
CA LEU A 66 1.08 11.96 1.18
C LEU A 66 0.94 10.44 1.07
N ALA A 67 0.06 9.94 0.20
CA ALA A 67 -0.22 8.51 0.11
C ALA A 67 0.95 7.72 -0.48
N VAL A 68 1.71 8.30 -1.43
CA VAL A 68 2.90 7.64 -2.01
C VAL A 68 4.00 7.35 -0.97
N PRO A 69 4.50 8.33 -0.18
CA PRO A 69 5.49 8.05 0.85
C PRO A 69 4.93 7.16 1.98
N LEU A 70 3.66 7.33 2.36
CA LEU A 70 3.03 6.47 3.36
C LEU A 70 2.95 5.01 2.90
N LEU A 71 2.59 4.76 1.63
CA LEU A 71 2.58 3.43 1.06
C LEU A 71 3.98 2.80 1.07
N ARG A 72 5.02 3.60 0.79
CA ARG A 72 6.41 3.15 0.87
C ARG A 72 6.80 2.74 2.30
N ILE A 73 6.51 3.60 3.28
CA ILE A 73 6.79 3.31 4.69
C ILE A 73 6.04 2.04 5.13
N ALA A 74 4.77 1.89 4.76
CA ALA A 74 3.98 0.70 5.08
C ALA A 74 4.56 -0.59 4.46
N ALA A 75 5.01 -0.53 3.22
CA ALA A 75 5.66 -1.66 2.55
C ALA A 75 6.99 -2.03 3.21
N GLU A 76 7.84 -1.05 3.54
CA GLU A 76 9.11 -1.26 4.23
C GLU A 76 8.90 -1.85 5.62
N LEU A 77 7.96 -1.31 6.41
CA LEU A 77 7.62 -1.84 7.74
C LEU A 77 7.11 -3.29 7.67
N THR A 78 6.33 -3.61 6.64
CA THR A 78 5.84 -4.98 6.43
C THR A 78 7.01 -5.93 6.14
N LEU A 79 7.95 -5.54 5.27
CA LEU A 79 9.14 -6.34 4.95
C LEU A 79 10.04 -6.54 6.17
N VAL A 80 10.30 -5.47 6.95
CA VAL A 80 11.13 -5.54 8.16
C VAL A 80 10.55 -6.52 9.17
N GLN A 81 9.23 -6.56 9.36
CA GLN A 81 8.59 -7.52 10.26
C GLN A 81 8.83 -8.97 9.81
N PHE A 82 8.79 -9.26 8.50
CA PHE A 82 9.11 -10.59 7.97
C PHE A 82 10.59 -10.92 8.14
N GLU A 83 11.48 -9.98 7.85
CA GLU A 83 12.93 -10.17 7.99
C GLU A 83 13.34 -10.47 9.44
N VAL A 84 12.77 -9.77 10.42
CA VAL A 84 13.03 -10.01 11.84
C VAL A 84 12.57 -11.41 12.26
N ARG A 85 11.38 -11.84 11.81
CA ARG A 85 10.86 -13.19 12.10
C ARG A 85 11.77 -14.28 11.54
N GLU A 86 12.32 -14.07 10.35
CA GLU A 86 13.25 -15.00 9.71
C GLU A 86 14.60 -15.06 10.43
N LYS A 87 15.17 -13.90 10.81
CA LYS A 87 16.43 -13.82 11.56
C LYS A 87 16.35 -14.51 12.92
N LEU A 88 15.24 -14.33 13.65
CA LEU A 88 15.03 -14.97 14.95
C LEU A 88 14.95 -16.50 14.84
N LYS A 89 14.19 -17.00 13.84
CA LYS A 89 14.07 -18.44 13.58
C LYS A 89 15.44 -19.10 13.31
N ASN A 90 16.31 -18.42 12.57
CA ASN A 90 17.64 -18.95 12.23
C ASN A 90 18.61 -18.90 13.43
N ALA A 91 18.52 -17.87 14.28
CA ALA A 91 19.34 -17.75 15.48
C ALA A 91 19.03 -18.85 16.51
N GLU A 92 17.77 -19.27 16.62
CA GLU A 92 17.33 -20.36 17.51
C GLU A 92 17.74 -21.76 16.99
N ALA A 93 17.92 -21.94 15.68
CA ALA A 93 18.37 -23.20 15.08
C ALA A 93 19.89 -23.42 15.15
N ALA A 94 20.68 -22.37 15.37
CA ALA A 94 22.14 -22.42 15.49
C ALA A 94 22.69 -23.30 16.65
N PRO A 95 22.12 -23.34 17.87
CA PRO A 95 22.63 -24.20 18.96
C PRO A 95 22.50 -25.71 18.70
N GLN A 96 21.69 -26.16 17.73
CA GLN A 96 21.49 -27.59 17.43
C GLN A 96 22.47 -28.18 16.41
N GLN A 97 23.36 -27.37 15.82
CA GLN A 97 24.38 -27.86 14.88
C GLN A 97 25.76 -28.10 15.52
N LEU A 98 25.87 -27.92 16.85
CA LEU A 98 27.12 -28.09 17.62
C LEU A 98 27.07 -29.27 18.63
N SER A 99 26.02 -30.09 18.60
CA SER A 99 25.87 -31.34 19.37
C SER A 99 25.67 -32.53 18.44
#